data_AF-A0A970R986-F1
#
_entry.id   AF-A0A970R986-F1
#
_cell.length_a   1.000
_cell.length_b   1.000
_cell.length_c   1.000
_cell.angle_alpha   90.00
_cell.angle_beta   90.00
_cell.angle_gamma   90.00
#
_symmetry.space_group_name_H-M   'P 1'
#
loop_
_entity.id
_entity.type
_entity.pdbx_description
1 polymer ?
#
loop_
_entity_poly.entity_id
_entity_poly.type
_entity_poly.pdbx_seq_one_letter_code
_entity_poly.pdbx_strand_id
1 'polypeptide(L)'
;MQATTLRSLLLYCLVVSPVISAATIEQSLSESETLSQTAQSSQKRVERLDDASQAMLEEYSNTLAKAKALEGYNAQVSELVVAQHQELVSYQEQLDELQDTEAAVIPQMRRMVEVLAEFIEADVPFLPHERADRLAALQALMPRADVSMAEKYRRILEAYQIESDYGYTLEAWRGELGAGTEQRSVEFLRVGRLMLYYQTPNGHESGYWNAQTRSWQTLDNSVRRPLQKAIAMARQQKTADWLELPIKTLALEVQP
;
A
#
# COMPACT_ATOMS: atom_id res chain seq x y z
N MET A 1 97.45 -89.82 -11.54
CA MET A 1 97.99 -89.28 -12.81
C MET A 1 97.43 -90.11 -13.96
N GLN A 2 96.92 -89.40 -14.98
CA GLN A 2 96.68 -89.75 -16.40
C GLN A 2 97.14 -91.16 -16.86
N ALA A 3 96.50 -91.89 -17.79
CA ALA A 3 95.37 -91.67 -18.68
C ALA A 3 95.03 -93.01 -19.42
N THR A 4 93.79 -93.12 -19.93
CA THR A 4 93.37 -93.76 -21.21
C THR A 4 93.73 -95.22 -21.56
N THR A 5 92.71 -96.02 -21.89
CA THR A 5 92.41 -96.72 -23.18
C THR A 5 91.39 -97.85 -22.92
N LEU A 6 90.19 -97.88 -23.50
CA LEU A 6 89.74 -98.24 -24.87
C LEU A 6 89.32 -99.74 -24.98
N ARG A 7 88.14 -99.96 -25.60
CA ARG A 7 87.49 -101.21 -26.10
C ARG A 7 86.50 -101.90 -25.13
N SER A 8 85.18 -101.77 -25.32
CA SER A 8 84.31 -102.41 -26.35
C SER A 8 84.24 -103.94 -26.16
N LEU A 9 83.11 -104.65 -26.08
CA LEU A 9 81.89 -104.54 -26.88
C LEU A 9 80.88 -105.63 -26.39
N LEU A 10 79.61 -105.23 -26.19
CA LEU A 10 78.38 -105.86 -26.75
C LEU A 10 77.83 -107.24 -26.27
N LEU A 11 76.57 -107.24 -25.79
CA LEU A 11 75.36 -107.89 -26.39
C LEU A 11 74.14 -107.69 -25.44
N TYR A 12 73.16 -106.84 -25.74
CA TYR A 12 71.90 -107.05 -26.53
C TYR A 12 70.68 -107.31 -25.60
N CYS A 13 69.86 -106.29 -25.26
CA CYS A 13 68.71 -105.70 -25.96
C CYS A 13 67.41 -106.54 -25.89
N LEU A 14 66.36 -105.96 -25.28
CA LEU A 14 65.09 -105.77 -25.98
C LEU A 14 64.36 -104.55 -25.40
N VAL A 15 64.19 -103.54 -26.24
CA VAL A 15 63.45 -102.29 -25.98
C VAL A 15 62.00 -102.51 -26.42
N VAL A 16 61.05 -102.33 -25.51
CA VAL A 16 59.65 -102.05 -25.85
C VAL A 16 59.40 -100.59 -25.46
N SER A 17 59.46 -99.69 -26.43
CA SER A 17 59.00 -98.31 -26.27
C SER A 17 57.49 -98.26 -26.50
N PRO A 18 56.70 -97.59 -25.64
CA PRO A 18 55.35 -97.23 -26.02
C PRO A 18 55.42 -96.11 -27.05
N VAL A 19 54.73 -96.30 -28.18
CA VAL A 19 54.45 -95.25 -29.15
C VAL A 19 53.46 -94.29 -28.50
N ILE A 20 53.93 -93.10 -28.12
CA ILE A 20 53.07 -91.99 -27.72
C ILE A 20 52.35 -91.50 -28.99
N SER A 21 51.03 -91.69 -29.03
CA SER A 21 50.17 -91.28 -30.15
C SER A 21 49.97 -89.76 -30.13
N ALA A 22 50.34 -89.07 -31.20
CA ALA A 22 50.16 -87.62 -31.36
C ALA A 22 48.68 -87.20 -31.54
N ALA A 23 47.78 -88.14 -31.83
CA ALA A 23 46.38 -87.85 -32.17
C ALA A 23 45.48 -87.46 -30.98
N THR A 24 45.83 -87.80 -29.74
CA THR A 24 45.02 -87.50 -28.55
C THR A 24 45.23 -86.09 -28.01
N ILE A 25 46.41 -85.52 -28.24
CA ILE A 25 46.74 -84.16 -27.80
C ILE A 25 46.04 -83.13 -28.69
N GLU A 26 46.07 -83.30 -30.01
CA GLU A 26 45.39 -82.42 -30.98
C GLU A 26 43.88 -82.33 -30.73
N GLN A 27 43.24 -83.47 -30.44
CA GLN A 27 41.80 -83.52 -30.17
C GLN A 27 41.45 -82.82 -28.84
N SER A 28 42.22 -83.06 -27.77
CA SER A 28 42.04 -82.38 -26.48
C SER A 28 42.33 -80.87 -26.55
N LEU A 29 43.21 -80.45 -27.46
CA LEU A 29 43.52 -79.04 -27.71
C LEU A 29 42.35 -78.35 -28.43
N SER A 30 41.79 -78.97 -29.46
CA SER A 30 40.60 -78.44 -30.17
C SER A 30 39.35 -78.36 -29.27
N GLU A 31 39.16 -79.35 -28.40
CA GLU A 31 38.07 -79.37 -27.41
C GLU A 31 38.26 -78.26 -26.36
N SER A 32 39.49 -78.04 -25.89
CA SER A 32 39.80 -76.90 -25.00
C SER A 32 39.57 -75.54 -25.66
N GLU A 33 39.89 -75.42 -26.96
CA GLU A 33 39.69 -74.18 -27.70
C GLU A 33 38.19 -73.86 -27.87
N THR A 34 37.37 -74.85 -28.22
CA THR A 34 35.91 -74.69 -28.32
C THR A 34 35.25 -74.44 -26.96
N LEU A 35 35.71 -75.09 -25.88
CA LEU A 35 35.26 -74.81 -24.52
C LEU A 35 35.62 -73.38 -24.12
N SER A 36 36.84 -72.93 -24.44
CA SER A 36 37.31 -71.57 -24.16
C SER A 36 36.47 -70.53 -24.91
N GLN A 37 36.19 -70.73 -26.20
CA GLN A 37 35.31 -69.85 -26.98
C GLN A 37 33.88 -69.81 -26.43
N THR A 38 33.34 -70.97 -26.04
CA THR A 38 31.98 -71.06 -25.47
C THR A 38 31.93 -70.38 -24.11
N ALA A 39 32.92 -70.61 -23.24
CA ALA A 39 33.05 -69.94 -21.95
C ALA A 39 33.16 -68.42 -22.12
N GLN A 40 33.95 -67.96 -23.09
CA GLN A 40 34.10 -66.53 -23.40
C GLN A 40 32.79 -65.92 -23.91
N SER A 41 32.00 -66.64 -24.72
CA SER A 41 30.68 -66.19 -25.18
C SER A 41 29.66 -66.12 -24.04
N SER A 42 29.68 -67.09 -23.12
CA SER A 42 28.82 -67.10 -21.94
C SER A 42 29.21 -65.98 -20.98
N GLN A 43 30.51 -65.75 -20.78
CA GLN A 43 31.04 -64.66 -19.95
C GLN A 43 30.61 -63.30 -20.51
N LYS A 44 30.73 -63.06 -21.82
CA LYS A 44 30.21 -61.83 -22.47
C LYS A 44 28.71 -61.63 -22.30
N ARG A 45 27.93 -62.71 -22.20
CA ARG A 45 26.47 -62.64 -21.96
C ARG A 45 26.18 -62.32 -20.48
N VAL A 46 26.95 -62.89 -19.56
CA VAL A 46 26.87 -62.57 -18.13
C VAL A 46 27.24 -61.10 -17.88
N GLU A 47 28.33 -60.62 -18.46
CA GLU A 47 28.75 -59.21 -18.37
C GLU A 47 27.64 -58.26 -18.87
N ARG A 48 27.05 -58.54 -20.04
CA ARG A 48 25.92 -57.73 -20.54
C ARG A 48 24.69 -57.74 -19.64
N LEU A 49 24.37 -58.88 -19.02
CA LEU A 49 23.24 -58.96 -18.10
C LEU A 49 23.54 -58.26 -16.78
N ASP A 50 24.78 -58.31 -16.31
CA ASP A 50 25.22 -57.58 -15.13
C ASP A 50 25.16 -56.06 -15.37
N ASP A 51 25.71 -55.58 -16.50
CA ASP A 51 25.65 -54.18 -16.91
C ASP A 51 24.19 -53.68 -17.00
N ALA A 52 23.30 -54.47 -17.61
CA ALA A 52 21.88 -54.15 -17.71
C ALA A 52 21.18 -54.12 -16.35
N SER A 53 21.52 -55.05 -15.45
CA SER A 53 20.96 -55.11 -14.10
C SER A 53 21.40 -53.91 -13.26
N GLN A 54 22.68 -53.52 -13.37
CA GLN A 54 23.21 -52.32 -12.72
C GLN A 54 22.51 -51.05 -13.25
N ALA A 55 22.37 -50.91 -14.56
CA ALA A 55 21.67 -49.78 -15.17
C ALA A 55 20.20 -49.67 -14.72
N MET A 56 19.48 -50.80 -14.67
CA MET A 56 18.09 -50.83 -14.18
C MET A 56 17.98 -50.49 -12.69
N LEU A 57 18.92 -50.94 -11.86
CA LEU A 57 18.97 -50.61 -10.43
C LEU A 57 19.19 -49.10 -10.21
N GLU A 58 20.08 -48.51 -11.01
CA GLU A 58 20.40 -47.08 -10.96
C GLU A 58 19.21 -46.24 -11.42
N GLU A 59 18.53 -46.63 -12.51
CA GLU A 59 17.30 -46.00 -12.97
C GLU A 59 16.17 -46.10 -11.94
N TYR A 60 15.97 -47.28 -11.34
CA TYR A 60 14.99 -47.48 -10.27
C TYR A 60 15.27 -46.57 -9.07
N SER A 61 16.52 -46.51 -8.61
CA SER A 61 16.92 -45.69 -7.46
C SER A 61 16.73 -44.20 -7.73
N ASN A 62 17.10 -43.73 -8.94
CA ASN A 62 16.88 -42.35 -9.37
C ASN A 62 15.39 -42.01 -9.48
N THR A 63 14.58 -42.94 -10.00
CA THR A 63 13.12 -42.75 -10.12
C THR A 63 12.45 -42.71 -8.76
N LEU A 64 12.86 -43.57 -7.83
CA LEU A 64 12.37 -43.56 -6.46
C LEU A 64 12.71 -42.25 -5.74
N ALA A 65 13.92 -41.71 -5.94
CA ALA A 65 14.31 -40.41 -5.40
C ALA A 65 13.45 -39.27 -5.97
N LYS A 66 13.19 -39.27 -7.28
CA LYS A 66 12.30 -38.31 -7.94
C LYS A 66 10.86 -38.40 -7.40
N ALA A 67 10.33 -39.62 -7.22
CA ALA A 67 8.99 -39.84 -6.68
C ALA A 67 8.86 -39.24 -5.27
N LYS A 68 9.83 -39.51 -4.38
CA LYS A 68 9.86 -38.91 -3.03
C LYS A 68 9.95 -37.39 -3.04
N ALA A 69 10.76 -36.83 -3.94
CA ALA A 69 10.86 -35.38 -4.10
C ALA A 69 9.54 -34.75 -4.55
N LEU A 70 8.83 -35.40 -5.49
CA LEU A 70 7.52 -34.96 -5.97
C LEU A 70 6.44 -35.08 -4.90
N GLU A 71 6.45 -36.14 -4.09
CA GLU A 71 5.54 -36.28 -2.95
C GLU A 71 5.73 -35.14 -1.93
N GLY A 72 6.99 -34.85 -1.56
CA GLY A 72 7.31 -33.73 -0.67
C GLY A 72 6.89 -32.38 -1.24
N TYR A 73 7.13 -32.16 -2.54
CA TYR A 73 6.71 -30.95 -3.23
C TYR A 73 5.17 -30.79 -3.26
N ASN A 74 4.44 -31.87 -3.57
CA ASN A 74 2.97 -31.85 -3.54
C ASN A 74 2.42 -31.57 -2.14
N ALA A 75 3.02 -32.14 -1.10
CA ALA A 75 2.64 -31.83 0.29
C ALA A 75 2.82 -30.34 0.60
N GLN A 76 3.96 -29.75 0.22
CA GLN A 76 4.24 -28.32 0.42
C GLN A 76 3.26 -27.42 -0.36
N VAL A 77 2.98 -27.75 -1.63
CA VAL A 77 2.00 -26.99 -2.43
C VAL A 77 0.61 -27.09 -1.83
N SER A 78 0.22 -28.26 -1.31
CA SER A 78 -1.06 -28.44 -0.63
C SER A 78 -1.17 -27.57 0.62
N GLU A 79 -0.13 -27.51 1.46
CA GLU A 79 -0.09 -26.62 2.62
C GLU A 79 -0.18 -25.14 2.21
N LEU A 80 0.53 -24.76 1.15
CA LEU A 80 0.48 -23.39 0.62
C LEU A 80 -0.92 -23.02 0.12
N VAL A 81 -1.61 -23.93 -0.58
CA VAL A 81 -2.98 -23.70 -1.05
C VAL A 81 -3.94 -23.50 0.12
N VAL A 82 -3.80 -24.29 1.20
CA VAL A 82 -4.62 -24.11 2.41
C VAL A 82 -4.36 -22.76 3.05
N ALA A 83 -3.10 -22.35 3.20
CA ALA A 83 -2.72 -21.05 3.75
C ALA A 83 -3.27 -19.89 2.88
N GLN A 84 -3.12 -19.96 1.56
CA GLN A 84 -3.65 -18.94 0.64
C GLN A 84 -5.19 -18.86 0.70
N HIS A 85 -5.87 -19.99 0.87
CA HIS A 85 -7.33 -19.99 1.02
C HIS A 85 -7.77 -19.29 2.32
N GLN A 86 -7.03 -19.49 3.41
CA GLN A 86 -7.26 -18.77 4.67
C GLN A 86 -7.01 -17.27 4.52
N GLU A 87 -5.96 -16.87 3.79
CA GLU A 87 -5.71 -15.45 3.48
C GLU A 87 -6.84 -14.84 2.65
N LEU A 88 -7.34 -15.55 1.63
CA LEU A 88 -8.47 -15.08 0.83
C LEU A 88 -9.73 -14.84 1.68
N VAL A 89 -10.05 -15.75 2.60
CA VAL A 89 -11.18 -15.58 3.53
C VAL A 89 -10.96 -14.36 4.41
N SER A 90 -9.76 -14.18 4.97
CA SER A 90 -9.45 -13.00 5.80
C SER A 90 -9.55 -11.69 5.01
N TYR A 91 -9.10 -11.67 3.75
CA TYR A 91 -9.26 -10.49 2.91
C TYR A 91 -10.72 -10.21 2.56
N GLN A 92 -11.54 -11.25 2.36
CA GLN A 92 -12.96 -11.10 2.14
C GLN A 92 -13.64 -10.45 3.35
N GLU A 93 -13.34 -10.93 4.56
CA GLU A 93 -13.86 -10.34 5.81
C GLU A 93 -13.43 -8.88 5.98
N GLN A 94 -12.17 -8.55 5.69
CA GLN A 94 -11.67 -7.17 5.73
C GLN A 94 -12.37 -6.27 4.70
N LEU A 95 -12.68 -6.79 3.50
CA LEU A 95 -13.42 -6.03 2.48
C LEU A 95 -14.86 -5.78 2.90
N ASP A 96 -15.52 -6.75 3.52
CA ASP A 96 -16.89 -6.61 4.01
C ASP A 96 -16.95 -5.59 5.18
N GLU A 97 -15.99 -5.62 6.12
CA GLU A 97 -15.91 -4.63 7.21
C GLU A 97 -15.63 -3.20 6.70
N LEU A 98 -14.81 -3.08 5.65
CA LEU A 98 -14.58 -1.79 4.99
C LEU A 98 -15.84 -1.25 4.32
N GLN A 99 -16.65 -2.10 3.69
CA GLN A 99 -17.92 -1.68 3.09
C GLN A 99 -18.90 -1.13 4.14
N ASP A 100 -19.02 -1.81 5.29
CA ASP A 100 -19.85 -1.34 6.40
C ASP A 100 -19.36 -0.01 6.97
N THR A 101 -18.03 0.16 7.08
CA THR A 101 -17.42 1.40 7.56
C THR A 101 -17.61 2.54 6.56
N GLU A 102 -17.38 2.31 5.26
CA GLU A 102 -17.62 3.30 4.21
C GLU A 102 -19.09 3.74 4.17
N ALA A 103 -20.02 2.80 4.32
CA ALA A 103 -21.46 3.07 4.38
C ALA A 103 -21.84 3.93 5.60
N ALA A 104 -21.16 3.77 6.74
CA ALA A 104 -21.40 4.57 7.94
C ALA A 104 -20.79 5.98 7.87
N VAL A 105 -19.64 6.15 7.21
CA VAL A 105 -18.91 7.42 7.17
C VAL A 105 -19.53 8.43 6.21
N ILE A 106 -20.09 7.98 5.06
CA ILE A 106 -20.71 8.89 4.08
C ILE A 106 -21.89 9.70 4.67
N PRO A 107 -22.86 9.10 5.38
CA PRO A 107 -23.92 9.83 6.07
C PRO A 107 -23.37 10.83 7.10
N GLN A 108 -22.29 10.49 7.80
CA GLN A 108 -21.67 11.39 8.77
C GLN A 108 -21.04 12.59 8.07
N MET A 109 -20.33 12.40 6.96
CA MET A 109 -19.77 13.49 6.16
C MET A 109 -20.88 14.43 5.63
N ARG A 110 -22.02 13.87 5.20
CA ARG A 110 -23.18 14.70 4.80
C ARG A 110 -23.69 15.54 5.97
N ARG A 111 -23.88 14.94 7.14
CA ARG A 111 -24.25 15.66 8.36
C ARG A 111 -23.27 16.77 8.72
N MET A 112 -21.96 16.54 8.57
CA MET A 112 -20.96 17.59 8.80
C MET A 112 -21.15 18.78 7.85
N VAL A 113 -21.39 18.52 6.56
CA VAL A 113 -21.65 19.61 5.59
C VAL A 113 -22.95 20.35 5.90
N GLU A 114 -23.99 19.65 6.35
CA GLU A 114 -25.27 20.24 6.78
C GLU A 114 -25.09 21.12 8.03
N VAL A 115 -24.43 20.62 9.07
CA VAL A 115 -24.11 21.39 10.29
C VAL A 115 -23.26 22.61 9.97
N LEU A 116 -22.31 22.50 9.03
CA LEU A 116 -21.52 23.63 8.57
C LEU A 116 -22.41 24.70 7.90
N ALA A 117 -23.39 24.30 7.11
CA ALA A 117 -24.35 25.22 6.48
C ALA A 117 -25.21 25.95 7.53
N GLU A 118 -25.78 25.21 8.48
CA GLU A 118 -26.57 25.77 9.58
C GLU A 118 -25.75 26.76 10.41
N PHE A 119 -24.49 26.42 10.68
CA PHE A 119 -23.57 27.28 11.40
C PHE A 119 -23.27 28.58 10.66
N ILE A 120 -23.05 28.54 9.34
CA ILE A 120 -22.84 29.73 8.51
C ILE A 120 -24.10 30.61 8.50
N GLU A 121 -25.28 30.01 8.41
CA GLU A 121 -26.56 30.74 8.40
C GLU A 121 -26.85 31.43 9.74
N ALA A 122 -26.50 30.79 10.86
CA ALA A 122 -26.68 31.34 12.19
C ALA A 122 -25.65 32.43 12.56
N ASP A 123 -24.57 32.56 11.79
CA ASP A 123 -23.45 33.45 12.05
C ASP A 123 -23.72 34.92 11.66
N VAL A 124 -22.76 35.77 11.97
CA VAL A 124 -22.63 37.12 11.42
C VAL A 124 -22.42 37.05 9.89
N PRO A 125 -23.09 37.89 9.09
CA PRO A 125 -23.08 37.79 7.62
C PRO A 125 -21.82 38.44 7.03
N PHE A 126 -20.69 37.73 7.08
CA PHE A 126 -19.45 38.12 6.42
C PHE A 126 -19.10 37.15 5.28
N LEU A 127 -18.40 37.69 4.27
CA LEU A 127 -17.93 36.95 3.08
C LEU A 127 -19.00 35.98 2.52
N PRO A 128 -20.24 36.43 2.29
CA PRO A 128 -21.37 35.52 2.02
C PRO A 128 -21.16 34.70 0.74
N HIS A 129 -20.55 35.29 -0.29
CA HIS A 129 -20.24 34.59 -1.54
C HIS A 129 -19.18 33.51 -1.35
N GLU A 130 -18.04 33.84 -0.74
CA GLU A 130 -16.94 32.86 -0.57
C GLU A 130 -17.36 31.65 0.27
N ARG A 131 -18.12 31.89 1.36
CA ARG A 131 -18.62 30.82 2.23
C ARG A 131 -19.68 29.97 1.51
N ALA A 132 -20.59 30.60 0.76
CA ALA A 132 -21.59 29.89 -0.03
C ALA A 132 -20.96 29.05 -1.15
N ASP A 133 -19.96 29.59 -1.86
CA ASP A 133 -19.23 28.89 -2.91
C ASP A 133 -18.48 27.68 -2.35
N ARG A 134 -17.84 27.83 -1.19
CA ARG A 134 -17.17 26.73 -0.48
C ARG A 134 -18.17 25.63 -0.10
N LEU A 135 -19.32 26.00 0.45
CA LEU A 135 -20.36 25.05 0.83
C LEU A 135 -20.91 24.32 -0.41
N ALA A 136 -21.20 25.04 -1.49
CA ALA A 136 -21.65 24.47 -2.75
C ALA A 136 -20.63 23.50 -3.35
N ALA A 137 -19.33 23.84 -3.29
CA ALA A 137 -18.25 22.97 -3.73
C ALA A 137 -18.18 21.67 -2.91
N LEU A 138 -18.36 21.74 -1.58
CA LEU A 138 -18.42 20.55 -0.72
C LEU A 138 -19.64 19.67 -1.04
N GLN A 139 -20.82 20.28 -1.22
CA GLN A 139 -22.03 19.56 -1.60
C GLN A 139 -21.88 18.85 -2.95
N ALA A 140 -21.26 19.51 -3.93
CA ALA A 140 -20.95 18.92 -5.23
C ALA A 140 -19.86 17.83 -5.17
N LEU A 141 -18.96 17.90 -4.19
CA LEU A 141 -17.91 16.90 -3.97
C LEU A 141 -18.46 15.57 -3.43
N MET A 142 -19.52 15.61 -2.63
CA MET A 142 -20.08 14.42 -1.97
C MET A 142 -20.50 13.28 -2.92
N PRO A 143 -21.26 13.52 -4.01
CA PRO A 143 -21.69 12.45 -4.92
C PRO A 143 -20.60 11.97 -5.89
N ARG A 144 -19.44 12.64 -5.97
CA ARG A 144 -18.38 12.29 -6.93
C ARG A 144 -17.74 10.94 -6.61
N ALA A 145 -17.79 10.00 -7.55
CA ALA A 145 -17.18 8.68 -7.40
C ALA A 145 -15.68 8.67 -7.71
N ASP A 146 -15.19 9.66 -8.47
CA ASP A 146 -13.79 9.81 -8.86
C ASP A 146 -12.90 10.40 -7.75
N VAL A 147 -13.48 10.76 -6.60
CA VAL A 147 -12.78 11.32 -5.45
C VAL A 147 -12.83 10.34 -4.28
N SER A 148 -11.67 10.02 -3.72
CA SER A 148 -11.55 9.12 -2.58
C SER A 148 -12.24 9.67 -1.33
N MET A 149 -12.70 8.78 -0.44
CA MET A 149 -13.35 9.20 0.81
C MET A 149 -12.42 10.04 1.69
N ALA A 150 -11.14 9.69 1.74
CA ALA A 150 -10.12 10.44 2.48
C ALA A 150 -10.01 11.89 1.99
N GLU A 151 -10.04 12.13 0.68
CA GLU A 151 -9.99 13.48 0.12
C GLU A 151 -11.27 14.26 0.44
N LYS A 152 -12.45 13.64 0.35
CA LYS A 152 -13.71 14.28 0.76
C LYS A 152 -13.67 14.72 2.23
N TYR A 153 -13.25 13.82 3.11
CA TYR A 153 -13.12 14.10 4.53
C TYR A 153 -12.11 15.23 4.81
N ARG A 154 -10.95 15.19 4.15
CA ARG A 154 -9.93 16.25 4.26
C ARG A 154 -10.48 17.62 3.86
N ARG A 155 -11.23 17.71 2.75
CA ARG A 155 -11.85 18.96 2.29
C ARG A 155 -12.90 19.50 3.27
N ILE A 156 -13.69 18.61 3.87
CA ILE A 156 -14.63 19.01 4.92
C ILE A 156 -13.87 19.59 6.11
N LEU A 157 -12.86 18.90 6.62
CA LEU A 157 -12.06 19.40 7.75
C LEU A 157 -11.33 20.71 7.42
N GLU A 158 -10.83 20.88 6.20
CA GLU A 158 -10.23 22.12 5.73
C GLU A 158 -11.24 23.28 5.81
N ALA A 159 -12.50 23.05 5.41
CA ALA A 159 -13.54 24.06 5.56
C ALA A 159 -13.86 24.37 7.03
N TYR A 160 -13.94 23.37 7.91
CA TYR A 160 -14.09 23.59 9.35
C TYR A 160 -12.92 24.39 9.95
N GLN A 161 -11.69 24.11 9.53
CA GLN A 161 -10.51 24.84 9.98
C GLN A 161 -10.60 26.31 9.55
N ILE A 162 -10.94 26.58 8.29
CA ILE A 162 -11.13 27.94 7.78
C ILE A 162 -12.22 28.67 8.59
N GLU A 163 -13.36 28.01 8.84
CA GLU A 163 -14.44 28.59 9.65
C GLU A 163 -14.03 28.85 11.11
N SER A 164 -13.21 27.97 11.69
CA SER A 164 -12.60 28.17 13.01
C SER A 164 -11.61 29.33 13.01
N ASP A 165 -10.85 29.51 11.94
CA ASP A 165 -9.87 30.59 11.79
C ASP A 165 -10.53 31.96 11.73
N TYR A 166 -11.75 32.04 11.20
CA TYR A 166 -12.57 33.23 11.30
C TYR A 166 -12.90 33.60 12.76
N GLY A 167 -12.81 32.68 13.72
CA GLY A 167 -13.02 32.94 15.14
C GLY A 167 -12.06 33.97 15.75
N TYR A 168 -10.80 34.01 15.30
CA TYR A 168 -9.74 34.78 15.95
C TYR A 168 -9.01 35.78 15.03
N THR A 169 -9.32 35.78 13.74
CA THR A 169 -8.70 36.68 12.76
C THR A 169 -9.32 38.07 12.75
N LEU A 170 -8.51 39.08 12.38
CA LEU A 170 -8.92 40.46 12.16
C LEU A 170 -8.78 40.78 10.68
N GLU A 171 -9.87 41.18 10.02
CA GLU A 171 -9.88 41.35 8.57
C GLU A 171 -10.70 42.55 8.15
N ALA A 172 -10.26 43.26 7.11
CA ALA A 172 -11.01 44.38 6.55
C ALA A 172 -10.99 44.38 5.03
N TRP A 173 -12.18 44.52 4.44
CA TRP A 173 -12.38 44.53 2.99
C TRP A 173 -13.33 45.66 2.60
N ARG A 174 -13.41 45.96 1.31
CA ARG A 174 -14.46 46.85 0.78
C ARG A 174 -15.59 45.99 0.24
N GLY A 175 -16.81 46.42 0.53
CA GLY A 175 -18.00 45.77 0.01
C GLY A 175 -19.14 46.76 -0.07
N GLU A 176 -20.26 46.29 -0.59
CA GLU A 176 -21.46 47.09 -0.72
C GLU A 176 -22.42 46.76 0.43
N LEU A 177 -22.99 47.80 1.04
CA LEU A 177 -23.98 47.69 2.10
C LEU A 177 -25.34 48.17 1.58
N GLY A 178 -26.39 47.40 1.85
CA GLY A 178 -27.75 47.67 1.38
C GLY A 178 -28.10 46.94 0.07
N ALA A 179 -29.24 47.26 -0.51
CA ALA A 179 -29.72 46.69 -1.76
C ALA A 179 -30.39 47.76 -2.63
N GLY A 180 -30.28 47.63 -3.96
CA GLY A 180 -30.93 48.54 -4.91
C GLY A 180 -30.33 49.94 -4.89
N THR A 181 -31.19 50.97 -4.84
CA THR A 181 -30.78 52.38 -4.95
C THR A 181 -30.11 52.95 -3.69
N GLU A 182 -30.18 52.24 -2.56
CA GLU A 182 -29.52 52.61 -1.30
C GLU A 182 -28.18 51.89 -1.09
N GLN A 183 -27.75 51.12 -2.10
CA GLN A 183 -26.47 50.44 -2.07
C GLN A 183 -25.33 51.46 -2.02
N ARG A 184 -24.42 51.24 -1.07
CA ARG A 184 -23.27 52.12 -0.86
C ARG A 184 -22.03 51.33 -0.53
N SER A 185 -20.92 51.81 -1.06
CA SER A 185 -19.61 51.20 -0.83
C SER A 185 -19.13 51.57 0.57
N VAL A 186 -18.79 50.56 1.37
CA VAL A 186 -18.30 50.69 2.74
C VAL A 186 -17.05 49.82 2.94
N GLU A 187 -16.29 50.16 3.97
CA GLU A 187 -15.20 49.35 4.47
C GLU A 187 -15.72 48.51 5.64
N PHE A 188 -15.72 47.20 5.48
CA PHE A 188 -16.07 46.26 6.55
C PHE A 188 -14.85 45.95 7.39
N LEU A 189 -15.05 45.75 8.69
CA LEU A 189 -14.06 45.24 9.62
C LEU A 189 -14.67 44.09 10.41
N ARG A 190 -14.08 42.90 10.28
CA ARG A 190 -14.42 41.72 11.06
C ARG A 190 -13.41 41.54 12.18
N VAL A 191 -13.89 41.42 13.41
CA VAL A 191 -13.10 41.09 14.59
C VAL A 191 -13.54 39.71 15.07
N GLY A 192 -12.84 38.68 14.60
CA GLY A 192 -13.19 37.28 14.86
C GLY A 192 -14.61 36.97 14.37
N ARG A 193 -15.38 36.28 15.21
CA ARG A 193 -16.84 36.09 15.06
C ARG A 193 -17.66 36.89 16.07
N LEU A 194 -17.02 37.83 16.77
CA LEU A 194 -17.66 38.60 17.83
C LEU A 194 -18.35 39.84 17.29
N MET A 195 -17.65 40.56 16.40
CA MET A 195 -18.13 41.84 15.90
C MET A 195 -17.83 41.99 14.40
N LEU A 196 -18.80 42.54 13.68
CA LEU A 196 -18.65 42.99 12.31
C LEU A 196 -19.07 44.46 12.25
N TYR A 197 -18.18 45.30 11.77
CA TYR A 197 -18.39 46.74 11.62
C TYR A 197 -18.39 47.13 10.15
N TYR A 198 -18.98 48.28 9.86
CA TYR A 198 -18.74 49.01 8.63
C TYR A 198 -18.38 50.46 8.91
N GLN A 199 -17.63 51.05 7.99
CA GLN A 199 -17.38 52.48 7.94
C GLN A 199 -17.47 52.97 6.49
N THR A 200 -18.15 54.09 6.28
CA THR A 200 -18.16 54.77 4.98
C THR A 200 -16.75 55.29 4.63
N PRO A 201 -16.33 55.34 3.36
CA PRO A 201 -14.97 55.78 2.98
C PRO A 201 -14.61 57.20 3.45
N ASN A 202 -15.61 58.06 3.61
CA ASN A 202 -15.46 59.41 4.14
C ASN A 202 -15.43 59.46 5.69
N GLY A 203 -15.70 58.34 6.36
CA GLY A 203 -15.72 58.17 7.81
C GLY A 203 -16.88 58.90 8.51
N HIS A 204 -17.88 59.40 7.79
CA HIS A 204 -19.00 60.14 8.40
C HIS A 204 -20.03 59.25 9.06
N GLU A 205 -20.09 57.98 8.65
CA GLU A 205 -20.99 57.00 9.21
C GLU A 205 -20.23 55.70 9.49
N SER A 206 -20.46 55.15 10.68
CA SER A 206 -19.98 53.85 11.10
C SER A 206 -21.13 53.09 11.74
N GLY A 207 -21.09 51.77 11.67
CA GLY A 207 -22.08 50.93 12.32
C GLY A 207 -21.55 49.54 12.58
N TYR A 208 -22.36 48.73 13.25
CA TYR A 208 -22.02 47.35 13.57
C TYR A 208 -23.22 46.43 13.34
N TRP A 209 -22.94 45.16 13.09
CA TRP A 209 -23.96 44.13 12.94
C TRP A 209 -24.43 43.66 14.32
N ASN A 210 -25.73 43.81 14.59
CA ASN A 210 -26.34 43.26 15.79
C ASN A 210 -26.89 41.87 15.50
N ALA A 211 -26.27 40.83 16.06
CA ALA A 211 -26.65 39.44 15.83
C ALA A 211 -28.05 39.08 16.36
N GLN A 212 -28.53 39.72 17.44
CA GLN A 212 -29.86 39.45 18.01
C GLN A 212 -30.98 39.97 17.12
N THR A 213 -30.82 41.19 16.61
CA THR A 213 -31.82 41.85 15.76
C THR A 213 -31.59 41.60 14.26
N ARG A 214 -30.50 40.92 13.90
CA ARG A 214 -30.05 40.67 12.52
C ARG A 214 -30.10 41.95 11.67
N SER A 215 -29.61 43.05 12.22
CA SER A 215 -29.69 44.37 11.60
C SER A 215 -28.45 45.21 11.88
N TRP A 216 -28.18 46.16 10.99
CA TRP A 216 -27.12 47.14 11.16
C TRP A 216 -27.57 48.25 12.11
N GLN A 217 -26.73 48.57 13.10
CA GLN A 217 -26.96 49.67 14.02
C GLN A 217 -25.84 50.71 13.87
N THR A 218 -26.22 51.97 13.78
CA THR A 218 -25.28 53.09 13.65
C THR A 218 -24.54 53.33 14.97
N LEU A 219 -23.24 53.59 14.87
CA LEU A 219 -22.38 53.97 15.98
C LEU A 219 -22.24 55.49 16.04
N ASP A 220 -21.94 56.00 17.23
CA ASP A 220 -21.60 57.41 17.42
C ASP A 220 -20.28 57.79 16.73
N ASN A 221 -20.11 59.07 16.41
CA ASN A 221 -18.94 59.60 15.73
C ASN A 221 -17.64 59.48 16.56
N SER A 222 -17.74 59.28 17.88
CA SER A 222 -16.58 58.99 18.74
C SER A 222 -15.78 57.76 18.28
N VAL A 223 -16.43 56.79 17.65
CA VAL A 223 -15.82 55.52 17.20
C VAL A 223 -15.10 55.64 15.86
N ARG A 224 -15.22 56.79 15.17
CA ARG A 224 -14.64 57.01 13.83
C ARG A 224 -13.15 56.73 13.77
N ARG A 225 -12.37 57.35 14.67
CA ARG A 225 -10.89 57.25 14.67
C ARG A 225 -10.40 55.86 15.10
N PRO A 226 -10.93 55.24 16.19
CA PRO A 226 -10.58 53.87 16.53
C PRO A 226 -10.87 52.86 15.42
N LEU A 227 -12.04 52.98 14.76
CA LEU A 227 -12.42 52.07 13.69
C LEU A 227 -11.53 52.22 12.45
N GLN A 228 -11.20 53.46 12.06
CA GLN A 228 -10.25 53.72 10.96
C GLN A 228 -8.86 53.13 11.27
N LYS A 229 -8.40 53.25 12.52
CA LYS A 229 -7.14 52.63 12.98
C LYS A 229 -7.21 51.11 12.86
N ALA A 230 -8.31 50.50 13.31
CA ALA A 230 -8.50 49.05 13.24
C ALA A 230 -8.55 48.53 11.80
N ILE A 231 -9.22 49.23 10.88
CA ILE A 231 -9.24 48.90 9.45
C ILE A 231 -7.82 48.98 8.85
N ALA A 232 -7.05 50.03 9.17
CA ALA A 232 -5.68 50.16 8.68
C ALA A 232 -4.77 49.03 9.22
N MET A 233 -4.95 48.62 10.48
CA MET A 233 -4.23 47.48 11.06
C MET A 233 -4.62 46.15 10.42
N ALA A 234 -5.92 45.91 10.20
CA ALA A 234 -6.42 44.72 9.54
C ALA A 234 -5.89 44.58 8.10
N ARG A 235 -5.67 45.70 7.41
CA ARG A 235 -5.04 45.77 6.09
C ARG A 235 -3.50 45.76 6.12
N GLN A 236 -2.89 45.57 7.30
CA GLN A 236 -1.44 45.59 7.49
C GLN A 236 -0.77 46.89 7.06
N GLN A 237 -1.51 47.99 7.01
CA GLN A 237 -0.99 49.34 6.69
C GLN A 237 -0.39 50.01 7.93
N LYS A 238 -0.69 49.48 9.12
CA LYS A 238 -0.18 49.93 10.41
C LYS A 238 0.23 48.72 11.24
N THR A 239 1.26 48.88 12.08
CA THR A 239 1.71 47.86 13.02
C THR A 239 0.64 47.55 14.07
N ALA A 240 0.75 46.37 14.70
CA ALA A 240 -0.09 46.00 15.83
C ALA A 240 -0.03 47.07 16.94
N ASP A 241 -1.19 47.43 17.47
CA ASP A 241 -1.37 48.48 18.47
C ASP A 241 -2.68 48.21 19.23
N TRP A 242 -2.89 48.86 20.37
CA TRP A 242 -4.12 48.70 21.16
C TRP A 242 -5.34 49.26 20.41
N LEU A 243 -6.44 48.51 20.43
CA LEU A 243 -7.71 48.86 19.79
C LEU A 243 -8.81 49.00 20.84
N GLU A 244 -9.45 50.17 20.86
CA GLU A 244 -10.62 50.45 21.68
C GLU A 244 -11.86 50.48 20.77
N LEU A 245 -12.52 49.34 20.63
CA LEU A 245 -13.74 49.21 19.84
C LEU A 245 -14.91 48.87 20.76
N PRO A 246 -16.10 49.45 20.53
CA PRO A 246 -17.27 49.17 21.35
C PRO A 246 -17.73 47.73 21.08
N ILE A 247 -17.55 46.86 22.06
CA ILE A 247 -18.10 45.50 22.01
C ILE A 247 -19.54 45.52 22.52
N LYS A 248 -20.43 44.81 21.83
CA LYS A 248 -21.70 44.37 22.44
C LYS A 248 -21.61 42.87 22.61
N THR A 249 -21.54 42.43 23.86
CA THR A 249 -21.64 41.02 24.19
C THR A 249 -23.03 40.52 23.83
N LEU A 250 -23.12 39.23 23.47
CA LEU A 250 -24.41 38.58 23.36
C LEU A 250 -25.04 38.60 24.75
N ALA A 251 -26.09 39.40 24.95
CA ALA A 251 -26.70 39.62 26.26
C ALA A 251 -27.22 38.29 26.86
N LEU A 252 -26.40 37.69 27.71
CA LEU A 252 -26.82 37.05 28.95
C LEU A 252 -26.11 37.82 30.08
N GLU A 253 -26.40 39.11 30.19
CA GLU A 253 -26.29 39.75 31.51
C GLU A 253 -27.40 39.12 32.36
N VAL A 254 -27.06 38.03 33.04
CA VAL A 254 -27.78 37.64 34.25
C VAL A 254 -27.62 38.82 35.19
N GLN A 255 -28.68 39.62 35.32
CA GLN A 255 -28.74 40.63 36.36
C GLN A 255 -28.54 39.92 37.72
N PRO A 256 -27.71 40.47 38.62
CA PRO A 256 -27.44 39.88 39.92
C PRO A 256 -28.71 39.77 40.78
#